data_AF-A0A7H9AR24-F1
#
_entry.id   AF-A0A7H9AR24-F1
#
_cell.length_a   1.000
_cell.length_b   1.000
_cell.length_c   1.000
_cell.angle_alpha   90.00
_cell.angle_beta   90.00
_cell.angle_gamma   90.00
#
_symmetry.space_group_name_H-M   'P 1'
#
loop_
_entity.id
_entity.type
_entity.pdbx_description
1 polymer ?
#
loop_
_entity_poly.entity_id
_entity_poly.type
_entity_poly.pdbx_seq_one_letter_code
_entity_poly.pdbx_strand_id
1 'polypeptide(L)'
;MIHLIWSIINGMIVIYFMYLIVGFISKGKRIFKPQFKVVSILIMLIGIVQVISASNSEKNSNRITINEAFNKKDNSEIKQVVLEDNLTFDINMLVKYSIDQNEYIPIESHSFLTGLVSGYVWEFNSIDTNSFEPNKKSEFIANGILKWNLFGITVFSESKTFNGTINGTIE
;
A
#
# COMPACT_ATOMS: atom_id res chain seq x y z
N MET A 1 -11.13 -8.63 -10.30
CA MET A 1 -11.99 -9.60 -9.55
C MET A 1 -11.20 -10.44 -8.54
N ILE A 2 -10.00 -10.93 -8.88
CA ILE A 2 -9.17 -11.71 -7.94
C ILE A 2 -8.88 -10.95 -6.63
N HIS A 3 -8.68 -9.62 -6.71
CA HIS A 3 -8.43 -8.79 -5.53
C HIS A 3 -9.58 -8.80 -4.52
N LEU A 4 -10.81 -8.74 -5.00
CA LEU A 4 -12.01 -8.82 -4.16
C LEU A 4 -12.12 -10.17 -3.45
N ILE A 5 -11.88 -11.27 -4.18
CA ILE A 5 -11.93 -12.62 -3.61
C ILE A 5 -10.90 -12.74 -2.47
N TRP A 6 -9.69 -12.23 -2.68
CA TRP A 6 -8.63 -12.25 -1.67
C TRP A 6 -8.99 -11.45 -0.42
N SER A 7 -9.58 -10.26 -0.59
CA SER A 7 -10.07 -9.45 0.53
C SER A 7 -11.20 -10.13 1.29
N ILE A 8 -12.11 -10.82 0.60
CA ILE A 8 -13.20 -11.60 1.24
C ILE A 8 -12.61 -12.76 2.07
N ILE A 9 -11.63 -13.48 1.54
CA ILE A 9 -10.93 -14.55 2.27
C ILE A 9 -10.29 -14.01 3.54
N ASN A 10 -9.55 -12.90 3.45
CA ASN A 10 -8.96 -12.23 4.61
C ASN A 10 -10.03 -11.82 5.63
N GLY A 11 -11.14 -11.23 5.17
CA GLY A 11 -12.26 -10.84 6.03
C GLY A 11 -12.87 -12.02 6.77
N MET A 12 -13.10 -13.15 6.10
CA MET A 12 -13.63 -14.37 6.74
C MET A 12 -12.70 -14.89 7.84
N ILE A 13 -11.38 -14.88 7.62
CA ILE A 13 -10.41 -15.31 8.63
C ILE A 13 -10.42 -14.37 9.84
N VAL A 14 -10.48 -13.04 9.61
CA VAL A 14 -10.57 -12.06 10.70
C VAL A 14 -11.86 -12.23 11.51
N ILE A 15 -13.01 -12.42 10.84
CA ILE A 15 -14.29 -12.67 11.52
C ILE A 15 -14.22 -13.97 12.34
N TYR A 16 -13.63 -15.03 11.77
CA TYR A 16 -13.45 -16.29 12.48
C TYR A 16 -12.51 -16.14 13.68
N PHE A 17 -11.43 -15.39 13.55
CA PHE A 17 -10.52 -15.06 14.65
C PHE A 17 -11.23 -14.30 15.78
N MET A 18 -12.04 -13.29 15.44
CA MET A 18 -12.86 -12.56 16.43
C MET A 18 -13.87 -13.47 17.13
N TYR A 19 -14.52 -14.36 16.37
CA TYR A 19 -15.40 -15.39 16.93
C TYR A 19 -14.66 -16.30 17.92
N LEU A 20 -13.43 -16.71 17.61
CA LEU A 20 -12.61 -17.52 18.50
C LEU A 20 -12.24 -16.76 19.78
N ILE A 21 -11.88 -15.47 19.70
CA ILE A 21 -11.57 -14.64 20.87
C ILE A 21 -12.79 -14.53 21.79
N VAL A 22 -13.93 -14.08 21.26
CA VAL A 22 -15.17 -13.88 22.04
C VAL A 22 -15.67 -15.21 22.61
N GLY A 23 -15.60 -16.27 21.80
CA GLY A 23 -15.98 -17.62 22.22
C GLY A 23 -15.07 -18.19 23.31
N PHE A 24 -13.76 -17.93 23.23
CA PHE A 24 -12.80 -18.34 24.25
C PHE A 24 -13.02 -17.59 25.56
N ILE A 25 -13.31 -16.29 25.53
CA ILE A 25 -13.63 -15.50 26.73
C ILE A 25 -14.93 -15.99 27.40
N SER A 26 -15.98 -16.25 26.61
CA SER A 26 -17.30 -16.63 27.13
C SER A 26 -17.43 -18.10 27.55
N LYS A 27 -16.80 -19.02 26.81
CA LYS A 27 -16.98 -20.48 26.97
C LYS A 27 -15.68 -21.22 27.30
N GLY A 28 -14.55 -20.53 27.37
CA GLY A 28 -13.23 -21.12 27.59
C GLY A 28 -12.86 -22.11 26.48
N LYS A 29 -12.23 -23.22 26.88
CA LYS A 29 -11.78 -24.28 25.95
C LYS A 29 -12.91 -24.99 25.20
N ARG A 30 -14.17 -24.83 25.62
CA ARG A 30 -15.33 -25.50 24.99
C ARG A 30 -15.65 -24.96 23.59
N ILE A 31 -15.11 -23.79 23.21
CA ILE A 31 -15.29 -23.23 21.87
C ILE A 31 -14.61 -24.07 20.77
N PHE A 32 -13.54 -24.79 21.12
CA PHE A 32 -12.76 -25.56 20.16
C PHE A 32 -13.42 -26.89 19.86
N LYS A 33 -14.15 -26.97 18.74
CA LYS A 33 -14.73 -28.22 18.26
C LYS A 33 -13.62 -29.23 17.93
N PRO A 34 -13.73 -30.52 18.32
CA PRO A 34 -12.68 -31.51 18.13
C PRO A 34 -12.15 -31.60 16.69
N GLN A 35 -13.06 -31.57 15.70
CA GLN A 35 -12.75 -31.64 14.27
C GLN A 35 -11.85 -30.51 13.75
N PHE A 36 -11.93 -29.30 14.32
CA PHE A 36 -11.18 -28.12 13.86
C PHE A 36 -10.25 -27.56 14.93
N LYS A 37 -10.05 -28.30 16.03
CA LYS A 37 -9.35 -27.80 17.21
C LYS A 37 -7.96 -27.28 16.88
N VAL A 38 -7.18 -28.03 16.11
CA VAL A 38 -5.80 -27.66 15.75
C VAL A 38 -5.79 -26.38 14.91
N VAL A 39 -6.59 -26.33 13.83
CA VAL A 39 -6.67 -25.16 12.94
C VAL A 39 -7.14 -23.92 13.70
N SER A 40 -8.14 -24.07 14.57
CA SER A 40 -8.65 -22.96 15.41
C SER A 40 -7.57 -22.39 16.32
N ILE A 41 -6.79 -23.27 16.96
CA ILE A 41 -5.70 -22.86 17.86
C ILE A 41 -4.60 -22.16 17.07
N LEU A 42 -4.24 -22.67 15.88
CA LEU A 42 -3.24 -22.02 15.01
C LEU A 42 -3.69 -20.63 14.56
N ILE A 43 -4.93 -20.47 14.10
CA ILE A 43 -5.47 -19.17 13.71
C ILE A 43 -5.47 -18.21 14.90
N MET A 44 -5.87 -18.69 16.09
CA MET A 44 -5.86 -17.86 17.29
C MET A 44 -4.44 -17.43 17.69
N LEU A 45 -3.47 -18.35 17.64
CA LEU A 45 -2.08 -18.06 17.96
C LEU A 45 -1.48 -17.05 16.98
N ILE A 46 -1.64 -17.30 15.67
CA ILE A 46 -1.17 -16.41 14.61
C ILE A 46 -1.80 -15.04 14.78
N GLY A 47 -3.12 -14.97 15.00
CA GLY A 47 -3.82 -13.69 15.14
C GLY A 47 -3.33 -12.86 16.33
N ILE A 48 -3.05 -13.50 17.48
CA ILE A 48 -2.47 -12.81 18.64
C ILE A 48 -1.07 -12.29 18.30
N VAL A 49 -0.21 -13.12 17.70
CA VAL A 49 1.15 -12.71 17.31
C VAL A 49 1.11 -11.54 16.31
N GLN A 50 0.19 -11.57 15.35
CA GLN A 50 0.02 -10.50 14.36
C GLN A 50 -0.38 -9.18 15.00
N VAL A 51 -1.34 -9.20 15.94
CA VAL A 51 -1.75 -7.99 16.67
C VAL A 51 -0.59 -7.39 17.47
N ILE A 52 0.23 -8.23 18.12
CA ILE A 52 1.42 -7.78 18.86
C ILE A 52 2.50 -7.25 17.90
N SER A 53 2.74 -7.94 16.79
CA SER A 53 3.76 -7.51 15.83
C SER A 53 3.40 -6.16 15.17
N ALA A 54 2.12 -5.92 14.90
CA ALA A 54 1.65 -4.68 14.28
C ALA A 54 1.85 -3.45 15.18
N SER A 55 1.93 -3.60 16.51
CA SER A 55 2.20 -2.46 17.40
C SER A 55 3.64 -1.96 17.30
N ASN A 56 4.56 -2.78 16.79
CA ASN A 56 5.99 -2.52 16.77
C ASN A 56 6.56 -2.27 15.36
N SER A 57 5.74 -2.35 14.31
CA SER A 57 6.25 -2.20 12.94
C SER A 57 6.46 -0.73 12.58
N GLU A 58 7.68 -0.41 12.12
CA GLU A 58 7.95 0.86 11.45
C GLU A 58 7.08 0.96 10.19
N LYS A 59 6.39 2.10 10.03
CA LYS A 59 5.59 2.35 8.83
C LYS A 59 6.53 2.65 7.68
N ASN A 60 6.51 1.81 6.65
CA ASN A 60 7.12 2.16 5.37
C ASN A 60 6.39 3.41 4.86
N SER A 61 7.14 4.49 4.63
CA SER A 61 6.56 5.78 4.25
C SER A 61 6.12 5.80 2.79
N ASN A 62 6.52 4.82 1.98
CA ASN A 62 6.35 4.80 0.52
C ASN A 62 6.67 6.15 -0.14
N ARG A 63 7.63 6.86 0.44
CA ARG A 63 8.05 8.20 0.05
C ARG A 63 9.51 8.13 -0.34
N ILE A 64 9.79 8.71 -1.51
CA ILE A 64 11.12 8.73 -2.11
C ILE A 64 11.49 10.19 -2.35
N THR A 65 12.60 10.62 -1.76
CA THR A 65 13.19 11.91 -2.07
C THR A 65 14.01 11.79 -3.35
N ILE A 66 13.73 12.63 -4.33
CA ILE A 66 14.37 12.59 -5.65
C ILE A 66 15.55 13.55 -5.70
N ASN A 67 15.37 14.78 -5.21
CA ASN A 67 16.41 15.81 -5.23
C ASN A 67 16.49 16.54 -3.88
N GLU A 68 17.43 16.11 -3.04
CA GLU A 68 17.66 16.69 -1.71
C GLU A 68 18.34 18.07 -1.74
N ALA A 69 19.12 18.35 -2.80
CA ALA A 69 19.90 19.57 -2.92
C ALA A 69 19.08 20.77 -3.41
N PHE A 70 17.87 20.54 -3.92
CA PHE A 70 17.00 21.61 -4.38
C PHE A 70 16.28 22.26 -3.19
N ASN A 71 16.83 23.41 -2.77
CA ASN A 71 16.29 24.18 -1.66
C ASN A 71 14.84 24.56 -1.99
N LYS A 72 13.89 24.17 -1.12
CA LYS A 72 12.46 24.43 -1.28
C LYS A 72 12.23 25.93 -1.50
N LYS A 73 12.12 26.36 -2.76
CA LYS A 73 11.51 27.65 -3.08
C LYS A 73 10.04 27.57 -2.66
N ASP A 74 9.46 28.70 -2.27
CA ASP A 74 8.13 28.78 -1.66
C ASP A 74 6.99 28.23 -2.56
N ASN A 75 7.26 28.06 -3.87
CA ASN A 75 6.30 27.51 -4.83
C ASN A 75 6.60 26.04 -5.15
N SER A 76 5.65 25.18 -4.80
CA SER A 76 5.65 23.76 -5.16
C SER A 76 4.28 23.32 -5.64
N GLU A 77 4.26 22.38 -6.57
CA GLU A 77 3.02 21.77 -7.07
C GLU A 77 3.07 20.25 -6.88
N ILE A 78 1.91 19.63 -6.69
CA ILE A 78 1.77 18.18 -6.60
C ILE A 78 0.96 17.71 -7.79
N LYS A 79 1.49 16.74 -8.54
CA LYS A 79 0.77 16.06 -9.61
C LYS A 79 0.42 14.63 -9.17
N GLN A 80 -0.82 14.23 -9.39
CA GLN A 80 -1.30 12.88 -9.12
C GLN A 80 -1.35 12.04 -10.39
N VAL A 81 -0.96 10.78 -10.26
CA VAL A 81 -1.05 9.76 -11.32
C VAL A 81 -1.66 8.49 -10.73
N VAL A 82 -2.62 7.91 -11.43
CA VAL A 82 -3.11 6.55 -11.15
C VAL A 82 -2.19 5.58 -11.88
N LEU A 83 -1.44 4.78 -11.13
CA LEU A 83 -0.51 3.77 -11.66
C LEU A 83 -1.25 2.49 -12.07
N GLU A 84 -2.23 2.09 -11.28
CA GLU A 84 -3.07 0.92 -11.54
C GLU A 84 -4.48 1.19 -11.02
N ASP A 85 -5.47 1.00 -11.87
CA ASP A 85 -6.90 1.07 -11.53
C ASP A 85 -7.41 -0.37 -11.45
N ASN A 86 -7.84 -0.79 -10.25
CA ASN A 86 -8.55 -2.06 -10.07
C ASN A 86 -9.89 -1.83 -9.42
N LEU A 87 -10.83 -2.74 -9.69
CA LEU A 87 -12.19 -2.73 -9.14
C LEU A 87 -12.28 -2.48 -7.62
N THR A 88 -11.32 -2.95 -6.83
CA THR A 88 -11.36 -2.86 -5.35
C THR A 88 -10.46 -1.79 -4.77
N PHE A 89 -9.33 -1.50 -5.41
CA PHE A 89 -8.38 -0.52 -4.94
C PHE A 89 -7.51 -0.04 -6.10
N ASP A 90 -6.96 1.16 -5.94
CA ASP A 90 -6.06 1.75 -6.91
C ASP A 90 -4.67 1.92 -6.31
N ILE A 91 -3.65 1.86 -7.16
CA ILE A 91 -2.30 2.28 -6.83
C ILE A 91 -2.14 3.70 -7.36
N ASN A 92 -1.94 4.65 -6.46
CA ASN A 92 -1.75 6.05 -6.78
C ASN A 92 -0.30 6.48 -6.52
N MET A 93 0.12 7.52 -7.22
CA MET A 93 1.39 8.19 -7.03
C MET A 93 1.17 9.69 -7.04
N LEU A 94 1.82 10.38 -6.11
CA LEU A 94 1.94 11.83 -6.06
C LEU A 94 3.40 12.17 -6.30
N VAL A 95 3.66 13.06 -7.25
CA VAL A 95 4.99 13.62 -7.46
C VAL A 95 4.92 15.09 -7.12
N LYS A 96 5.77 15.50 -6.19
CA LYS A 96 5.93 16.88 -5.79
C LYS A 96 7.06 17.51 -6.61
N TYR A 97 6.76 18.66 -7.19
CA TYR A 97 7.68 19.46 -7.97
C TYR A 97 7.95 20.79 -7.25
N SER A 98 9.21 21.21 -7.26
CA SER A 98 9.58 22.60 -6.99
C SER A 98 9.49 23.38 -8.30
N ILE A 99 8.99 24.61 -8.25
CA ILE A 99 8.93 25.49 -9.43
C ILE A 99 10.13 26.43 -9.38
N ASP A 100 11.03 26.33 -10.35
CA ASP A 100 12.14 27.27 -10.51
C ASP A 100 12.25 27.78 -11.94
N GLN A 101 12.33 29.11 -12.11
CA GLN A 101 12.47 29.75 -13.43
C GLN A 101 11.52 29.19 -14.50
N ASN A 102 10.29 28.85 -14.11
CA ASN A 102 9.27 28.25 -14.97
C ASN A 102 9.58 26.81 -15.42
N GLU A 103 10.32 26.05 -14.62
CA GLU A 103 10.59 24.61 -14.77
C GLU A 103 10.08 23.86 -13.52
N TYR A 104 9.45 22.71 -13.75
CA TYR A 104 9.02 21.78 -12.70
C TYR A 104 10.12 20.77 -12.44
N ILE A 105 10.73 20.84 -11.27
CA ILE A 105 11.83 19.97 -10.85
C ILE A 105 11.31 18.98 -9.82
N PRO A 106 11.31 17.67 -10.08
CA PRO A 106 10.80 16.67 -9.15
C PRO A 106 11.69 16.62 -7.90
N ILE A 107 11.08 16.78 -6.73
CA ILE A 107 11.80 16.76 -5.45
C ILE A 107 11.44 15.55 -4.61
N GLU A 108 10.24 15.01 -4.76
CA GLU A 108 9.73 13.95 -3.93
C GLU A 108 8.58 13.21 -4.62
N SER A 109 8.46 11.92 -4.33
CA SER A 109 7.30 11.13 -4.72
C SER A 109 6.76 10.34 -3.54
N HIS A 110 5.46 10.11 -3.54
CA HIS A 110 4.76 9.28 -2.56
C HIS A 110 3.75 8.40 -3.27
N SER A 111 3.78 7.09 -3.02
CA SER A 111 2.83 6.15 -3.65
C SER A 111 2.05 5.35 -2.62
N PHE A 112 0.75 5.18 -2.85
CA PHE A 112 -0.15 4.61 -1.86
C PHE A 112 -1.34 3.91 -2.51
N LEU A 113 -1.97 3.04 -1.73
CA LEU A 113 -3.20 2.37 -2.10
C LEU A 113 -4.41 3.19 -1.64
N THR A 114 -5.47 3.22 -2.45
CA THR A 114 -6.78 3.76 -2.06
C THR A 114 -7.88 2.74 -2.36
N GLY A 115 -8.88 2.62 -1.48
CA GLY A 115 -9.99 1.67 -1.63
C GLY A 115 -9.95 0.52 -0.62
N LEU A 116 -10.46 -0.66 -1.01
CA LEU A 116 -10.48 -1.86 -0.18
C LEU A 116 -9.13 -2.59 -0.24
N VAL A 117 -8.22 -2.20 0.65
CA VAL A 117 -6.83 -2.70 0.71
C VAL A 117 -6.64 -3.95 1.59
N SER A 118 -7.72 -4.68 1.88
CA SER A 118 -7.66 -5.81 2.82
C SER A 118 -6.82 -6.95 2.25
N GLY A 119 -5.69 -7.24 2.92
CA GLY A 119 -4.73 -8.25 2.48
C GLY A 119 -3.71 -7.74 1.47
N TYR A 120 -3.56 -6.42 1.31
CA TYR A 120 -2.59 -5.82 0.39
C TYR A 120 -1.66 -4.85 1.08
N VAL A 121 -0.37 -4.95 0.77
CA VAL A 121 0.64 -3.96 1.16
C VAL A 121 1.39 -3.55 -0.09
N TRP A 122 1.44 -2.25 -0.35
CA TRP A 122 2.22 -1.67 -1.42
C TRP A 122 3.55 -1.17 -0.86
N GLU A 123 4.65 -1.55 -1.52
CA GLU A 123 5.99 -1.03 -1.24
C GLU A 123 6.50 -0.29 -2.46
N PHE A 124 6.68 1.02 -2.32
CA PHE A 124 7.22 1.85 -3.37
C PHE A 124 8.74 1.87 -3.32
N ASN A 125 9.38 1.39 -4.39
CA ASN A 125 10.83 1.13 -4.39
C ASN A 125 11.63 2.21 -5.11
N SER A 126 11.17 2.66 -6.28
CA SER A 126 11.86 3.69 -7.05
C SER A 126 10.94 4.46 -7.99
N ILE A 127 11.38 5.66 -8.34
CA ILE A 127 10.83 6.46 -9.43
C ILE A 127 11.96 7.15 -10.17
N ASP A 128 11.91 7.06 -11.49
CA ASP A 128 12.72 7.85 -12.40
C ASP A 128 11.79 8.80 -13.15
N THR A 129 12.02 10.10 -13.01
CA THR A 129 11.27 11.16 -13.71
C THR A 129 12.17 12.36 -13.92
N ASN A 130 11.95 13.10 -15.01
CA ASN A 130 12.75 14.27 -15.36
C ASN A 130 12.04 15.57 -14.98
N SER A 131 12.81 16.66 -14.97
CA SER A 131 12.25 18.02 -14.95
C SER A 131 11.55 18.33 -16.26
N PHE A 132 10.57 19.23 -16.24
CA PHE A 132 9.86 19.65 -17.44
C PHE A 132 9.32 21.08 -17.36
N GLU A 133 9.10 21.72 -18.51
CA GLU A 133 8.48 23.05 -18.60
C GLU A 133 6.93 22.97 -18.55
N PRO A 134 6.22 24.02 -18.12
CA PRO A 134 4.76 24.10 -18.19
C PRO A 134 4.23 23.71 -19.57
N ASN A 135 3.10 22.99 -19.59
CA ASN A 135 2.47 22.45 -20.80
C ASN A 135 3.29 21.39 -21.56
N LYS A 136 4.48 20.98 -21.07
CA LYS A 136 5.17 19.78 -21.53
C LYS A 136 4.80 18.58 -20.66
N LYS A 137 5.13 17.39 -21.17
CA LYS A 137 4.95 16.12 -20.47
C LYS A 137 6.32 15.61 -20.01
N SER A 138 6.40 15.05 -18.81
CA SER A 138 7.54 14.24 -18.38
C SER A 138 7.15 12.78 -18.39
N GLU A 139 7.99 11.94 -18.97
CA GLU A 139 7.91 10.49 -18.78
C GLU A 139 8.35 10.12 -17.37
N PHE A 140 7.77 9.04 -16.85
CA PHE A 140 8.21 8.44 -15.60
C PHE A 140 8.25 6.91 -15.71
N ILE A 141 9.12 6.31 -14.90
CA ILE A 141 9.17 4.88 -14.61
C ILE A 141 9.07 4.73 -13.10
N ALA A 142 8.05 4.03 -12.62
CA ALA A 142 7.82 3.78 -11.19
C ALA A 142 7.86 2.27 -10.92
N ASN A 143 8.60 1.86 -9.89
CA ASN A 143 8.73 0.46 -9.50
C ASN A 143 8.29 0.25 -8.05
N GLY A 144 7.67 -0.89 -7.79
CA GLY A 144 7.34 -1.31 -6.45
C GLY A 144 6.92 -2.77 -6.37
N ILE A 145 6.54 -3.20 -5.18
CA ILE A 145 6.11 -4.57 -4.90
C ILE A 145 4.72 -4.54 -4.26
N LEU A 146 3.78 -5.21 -4.89
CA LEU A 146 2.48 -5.49 -4.29
C LEU A 146 2.56 -6.82 -3.53
N LYS A 147 2.52 -6.74 -2.20
CA LYS A 147 2.49 -7.88 -1.31
C LYS A 147 1.05 -8.31 -1.04
N TRP A 148 0.81 -9.59 -1.21
CA TRP A 148 -0.45 -10.27 -0.93
C TRP A 148 -0.32 -10.94 0.43
N ASN A 149 -1.07 -10.43 1.38
CA ASN A 149 -1.07 -10.89 2.75
C ASN A 149 -2.30 -11.75 3.01
N LEU A 150 -2.11 -12.85 3.70
CA LEU A 150 -3.16 -13.65 4.29
C LEU A 150 -3.07 -13.50 5.81
N PHE A 151 -4.06 -12.83 6.40
CA PHE A 151 -4.17 -12.62 7.83
C PHE A 151 -2.88 -12.02 8.45
N GLY A 152 -2.33 -11.00 7.78
CA GLY A 152 -1.13 -10.28 8.20
C GLY A 152 0.19 -10.86 7.72
N ILE A 153 0.20 -12.08 7.18
CA ILE A 153 1.42 -12.75 6.68
C ILE A 153 1.52 -12.60 5.16
N THR A 154 2.62 -12.09 4.64
CA THR A 154 2.90 -12.09 3.20
C THR A 154 3.04 -13.51 2.67
N VAL A 155 2.18 -13.90 1.73
CA VAL A 155 2.22 -15.22 1.07
C VAL A 155 2.66 -15.14 -0.39
N PHE A 156 2.52 -13.97 -1.01
CA PHE A 156 2.96 -13.74 -2.38
C PHE A 156 3.39 -12.28 -2.54
N SER A 157 4.38 -12.04 -3.40
CA SER A 157 4.92 -10.73 -3.71
C SER A 157 4.99 -10.57 -5.22
N GLU A 158 4.40 -9.50 -5.73
CA GLU A 158 4.33 -9.21 -7.16
C GLU A 158 5.13 -7.94 -7.44
N SER A 159 6.24 -8.06 -8.18
CA SER A 159 6.96 -6.89 -8.67
C SER A 159 6.17 -6.22 -9.78
N LYS A 160 5.98 -4.90 -9.66
CA LYS A 160 5.26 -4.08 -10.65
C LYS A 160 6.15 -2.94 -11.13
N THR A 161 6.09 -2.69 -12.43
CA THR A 161 6.76 -1.56 -13.11
C THR A 161 5.71 -0.82 -13.91
N PHE A 162 5.61 0.49 -13.70
CA PHE A 162 4.66 1.37 -14.35
C PHE A 162 5.43 2.40 -15.18
N ASN A 163 5.00 2.59 -16.42
CA ASN A 163 5.51 3.63 -17.31
C ASN A 163 4.37 4.56 -17.66
N GLY A 164 4.60 5.86 -17.66
CA GLY A 164 3.56 6.82 -18.00
C GLY A 164 4.09 8.23 -18.24
N THR A 165 3.17 9.18 -18.34
CA THR A 165 3.49 10.61 -18.50
C THR A 165 2.76 11.45 -17.47
N ILE A 166 3.45 12.45 -16.93
CA ILE A 166 2.90 13.49 -16.05
C ILE A 166 2.71 14.74 -16.90
N ASN A 167 1.47 15.26 -16.92
CA ASN A 167 1.14 16.47 -17.68
C ASN A 167 1.32 17.72 -16.80
N GLY A 168 1.98 18.74 -17.34
CA GLY A 168 2.14 20.05 -16.73
C GLY A 168 0.93 21.00 -16.86
N THR A 169 -0.30 20.49 -16.86
CA THR A 169 -1.50 21.34 -16.95
C THR A 169 -1.84 21.92 -15.58
N ILE A 170 -2.02 23.24 -15.53
CA ILE A 170 -2.59 23.98 -14.41
C ILE A 170 -4.12 23.83 -14.57
N GLU A 171 -4.77 23.10 -13.66
CA GLU A 171 -6.24 23.17 -13.52
C GLU A 171 -6.64 24.39 -12.69
#